data_AF-F0U6M2-F1
#
_entry.id   AF-F0U6M2-F1
#
_cell.length_a   1.000
_cell.length_b   1.000
_cell.length_c   1.000
_cell.angle_alpha   90.00
_cell.angle_beta   90.00
_cell.angle_gamma   90.00
#
_symmetry.space_group_name_H-M   'P 1'
#
loop_
_entity.id
_entity.type
_entity.pdbx_description
1 polymer ?
#
loop_
_entity_poly.entity_id
_entity_poly.type
_entity_poly.pdbx_seq_one_letter_code
_entity_poly.pdbx_strand_id
1 'polypeptide(L)'
;MATAAVMPSVSRQPAKILRYNTLPHPEEQPQISDAMLEAVGEIFVRHRAQGIFGIHLLHGQFTAPRGTVLLGVEFPITNTTQACWTKLVPAEELMAKPVYGHVFRLQSEGTFVTYGFHEGEAAFKGENIGPAFFEEFADFLHRNSLAGLLALELLNGPQDHIQKELQVGPQATVLFHENDVIGLSPSTITTGWSFKVGDDGIISCKGGTVYSPKNNTHGVFVDGKPLTVESLKKALRDEKIIA
;
A
#
# COMPACT_ATOMS: atom_id res chain seq x y z
N MET A 1 -26.65 -0.88 -21.93
CA MET A 1 -26.11 -2.00 -21.14
C MET A 1 -24.71 -1.61 -20.73
N ALA A 2 -24.51 -1.34 -19.44
CA ALA A 2 -23.20 -0.95 -18.92
C ALA A 2 -22.29 -2.19 -18.85
N THR A 3 -21.22 -2.19 -19.63
CA THR A 3 -20.12 -3.14 -19.49
C THR A 3 -19.44 -2.86 -18.15
N ALA A 4 -19.52 -3.82 -17.23
CA ALA A 4 -18.71 -3.80 -16.02
C ALA A 4 -17.23 -3.65 -16.44
N ALA A 5 -16.60 -2.53 -16.07
CA ALA A 5 -15.17 -2.33 -16.23
C ALA A 5 -14.46 -3.30 -15.29
N VAL A 6 -14.22 -4.52 -15.77
CA VAL A 6 -13.43 -5.53 -15.08
C VAL A 6 -11.99 -5.01 -15.04
N MET A 7 -11.48 -4.68 -13.86
CA MET A 7 -10.03 -4.59 -13.65
C MET A 7 -9.40 -5.86 -14.26
N PRO A 8 -8.50 -5.78 -15.25
CA PRO A 8 -7.95 -6.95 -15.89
C PRO A 8 -7.38 -7.92 -14.85
N SER A 9 -8.04 -9.06 -14.70
CA SER A 9 -7.68 -10.21 -13.86
C SER A 9 -6.96 -9.88 -12.54
N VAL A 10 -7.53 -8.99 -11.71
CA VAL A 10 -7.18 -9.01 -10.28
C VAL A 10 -7.79 -10.29 -9.71
N SER A 11 -6.98 -11.34 -9.64
CA SER A 11 -7.39 -12.54 -8.94
C SER A 11 -7.69 -12.15 -7.49
N ARG A 12 -8.92 -12.44 -7.03
CA ARG A 12 -9.23 -12.43 -5.59
C ARG A 12 -8.43 -13.49 -4.84
N GLN A 13 -7.75 -14.39 -5.55
CA GLN A 13 -6.83 -15.31 -4.90
C GLN A 13 -5.65 -14.51 -4.36
N PRO A 14 -5.38 -14.60 -3.06
CA PRO A 14 -4.23 -13.93 -2.49
C PRO A 14 -2.96 -14.47 -3.17
N ALA A 15 -1.98 -13.58 -3.38
CA ALA A 15 -0.63 -14.02 -3.68
C ALA A 15 -0.23 -15.10 -2.67
N LYS A 16 0.43 -16.17 -3.12
CA LYS A 16 0.92 -17.21 -2.19
C LYS A 16 1.81 -16.54 -1.14
N ILE A 17 1.33 -16.49 0.10
CA ILE A 17 1.98 -15.87 1.28
C ILE A 17 3.42 -16.33 1.51
N LEU A 18 3.77 -17.51 0.98
CA LEU A 18 5.15 -17.99 0.93
C LEU A 18 6.12 -16.96 0.34
N ARG A 19 5.67 -16.06 -0.55
CA ARG A 19 6.49 -15.00 -1.13
C ARG A 19 6.45 -13.67 -0.39
N TYR A 20 5.60 -13.50 0.63
CA TYR A 20 5.59 -12.30 1.50
C TYR A 20 6.74 -12.37 2.51
N ASN A 21 6.88 -13.51 3.19
CA ASN A 21 7.95 -13.72 4.20
C ASN A 21 9.38 -13.71 3.62
N THR A 22 9.53 -13.64 2.31
CA THR A 22 10.82 -13.49 1.62
C THR A 22 11.10 -12.06 1.18
N LEU A 23 10.19 -11.12 1.42
CA LEU A 23 10.38 -9.72 1.04
C LEU A 23 11.32 -9.04 2.04
N PRO A 24 12.28 -8.24 1.55
CA PRO A 24 13.20 -7.51 2.41
C PRO A 24 12.47 -6.41 3.19
N HIS A 25 13.02 -6.05 4.35
CA HIS A 25 12.57 -4.90 5.11
C HIS A 25 12.87 -3.60 4.32
N PRO A 26 12.10 -2.50 4.44
CA PRO A 26 12.35 -1.27 3.68
C PRO A 26 13.78 -0.73 3.79
N GLU A 27 14.41 -0.89 4.96
CA GLU A 27 15.81 -0.47 5.22
C GLU A 27 16.86 -1.26 4.43
N GLU A 28 16.52 -2.47 3.97
CA GLU A 28 17.41 -3.36 3.23
C GLU A 28 17.23 -3.19 1.71
N GLN A 29 16.26 -2.39 1.27
CA GLN A 29 15.93 -2.22 -0.14
C GLN A 29 16.79 -1.15 -0.81
N PRO A 30 17.11 -1.33 -2.11
CA PRO A 30 17.81 -0.32 -2.85
C PRO A 30 16.94 0.94 -3.01
N GLN A 31 17.59 2.09 -3.04
CA GLN A 31 16.92 3.34 -3.45
C GLN A 31 16.59 3.29 -4.93
N ILE A 32 15.40 3.78 -5.29
CA ILE A 32 15.00 3.94 -6.69
C ILE A 32 15.49 5.31 -7.16
N SER A 33 16.22 5.36 -8.27
CA SER A 33 16.72 6.63 -8.81
C SER A 33 15.58 7.49 -9.37
N ASP A 34 15.76 8.80 -9.33
CA ASP A 34 14.78 9.76 -9.88
C ASP A 34 14.49 9.49 -11.36
N ALA A 35 15.52 9.19 -12.16
CA ALA A 35 15.34 8.85 -13.57
C ALA A 35 14.49 7.58 -13.79
N MET A 36 14.56 6.61 -12.88
CA MET A 36 13.72 5.42 -12.95
C MET A 36 12.27 5.75 -12.57
N LEU A 37 12.08 6.57 -11.55
CA LEU A 37 10.75 7.05 -11.16
C LEU A 37 10.10 7.89 -12.27
N GLU A 38 10.87 8.72 -12.96
CA GLU A 38 10.43 9.49 -14.12
C GLU A 38 9.97 8.58 -15.25
N ALA A 39 10.78 7.57 -15.61
CA ALA A 39 10.41 6.59 -16.65
C ALA A 39 9.13 5.80 -16.31
N VAL A 40 8.92 5.45 -15.04
CA VAL A 40 7.65 4.86 -14.59
C VAL A 40 6.51 5.86 -14.74
N GLY A 41 6.71 7.11 -14.30
CA GLY A 41 5.72 8.18 -14.42
C GLY A 41 5.27 8.42 -15.86
N GLU A 42 6.17 8.36 -16.83
CA GLU A 42 5.84 8.47 -18.26
C GLU A 42 4.84 7.41 -18.72
N ILE A 43 4.98 6.16 -18.27
CA ILE A 43 4.03 5.08 -18.59
C ILE A 43 2.67 5.41 -17.99
N PHE A 44 2.62 5.82 -16.72
CA PHE A 44 1.37 6.15 -16.04
C PHE A 44 0.64 7.28 -16.76
N VAL A 45 1.36 8.34 -17.14
CA VAL A 45 0.79 9.50 -17.85
C VAL A 45 0.31 9.14 -19.25
N ARG A 46 1.10 8.37 -20.00
CA ARG A 46 0.74 7.93 -21.37
C ARG A 46 -0.57 7.14 -21.40
N HIS A 47 -0.82 6.35 -20.36
CA HIS A 47 -2.04 5.55 -20.22
C HIS A 47 -3.14 6.20 -19.38
N ARG A 48 -2.97 7.46 -18.97
CA ARG A 48 -3.92 8.19 -18.10
C ARG A 48 -4.18 7.49 -16.75
N ALA A 49 -3.22 6.69 -16.29
CA ALA A 49 -3.28 5.92 -15.05
C ALA A 49 -2.84 6.74 -13.82
N GLN A 50 -2.23 7.91 -14.03
CA GLN A 50 -1.86 8.83 -12.95
C GLN A 50 -3.10 9.29 -12.16
N GLY A 51 -2.98 9.35 -10.84
CA GLY A 51 -4.09 9.69 -9.94
C GLY A 51 -5.11 8.57 -9.72
N ILE A 52 -5.04 7.48 -10.48
CA ILE A 52 -5.77 6.22 -10.20
C ILE A 52 -4.81 5.23 -9.54
N PHE A 53 -3.62 5.08 -10.11
CA PHE A 53 -2.59 4.21 -9.59
C PHE A 53 -1.33 4.97 -9.17
N GLY A 54 -0.63 4.40 -8.21
CA GLY A 54 0.75 4.71 -7.84
C GLY A 54 1.62 3.46 -7.88
N ILE A 55 2.84 3.58 -7.36
CA ILE A 55 3.73 2.45 -7.13
C ILE A 55 4.11 2.36 -5.66
N HIS A 56 4.36 1.14 -5.20
CA HIS A 56 4.72 0.84 -3.81
C HIS A 56 5.90 -0.14 -3.75
N LEU A 57 6.80 0.00 -2.77
CA LEU A 57 7.87 -0.96 -2.52
C LEU A 57 7.27 -2.25 -1.97
N LEU A 58 7.53 -3.38 -2.63
CA LEU A 58 7.21 -4.69 -2.09
C LEU A 58 8.11 -4.97 -0.89
N HIS A 59 7.57 -4.85 0.31
CA HIS A 59 8.34 -4.99 1.54
C HIS A 59 7.60 -5.81 2.60
N GLY A 60 8.37 -6.63 3.32
CA GLY A 60 7.90 -7.36 4.48
C GLY A 60 8.11 -6.55 5.75
N GLN A 61 7.13 -6.57 6.65
CA GLN A 61 7.17 -5.81 7.91
C GLN A 61 7.24 -6.74 9.12
N PHE A 62 6.79 -7.97 8.95
CA PHE A 62 6.74 -9.01 9.96
C PHE A 62 6.63 -10.39 9.29
N THR A 63 6.66 -11.46 10.08
CA THR A 63 6.41 -12.81 9.58
C THR A 63 4.91 -13.11 9.58
N ALA A 64 4.36 -13.42 8.41
CA ALA A 64 2.98 -13.85 8.25
C ALA A 64 2.83 -15.37 8.38
N PRO A 65 1.90 -15.87 9.22
CA PRO A 65 1.54 -17.28 9.23
C PRO A 65 1.02 -17.76 7.87
N ARG A 66 1.13 -19.06 7.61
CA ARG A 66 0.56 -19.64 6.39
C ARG A 66 -0.96 -19.49 6.41
N GLY A 67 -1.54 -19.06 5.28
CA GLY A 67 -2.99 -18.92 5.13
C GLY A 67 -3.55 -17.56 5.57
N THR A 68 -2.72 -16.62 6.00
CA THR A 68 -3.15 -15.25 6.36
C THR A 68 -2.79 -14.21 5.31
N VAL A 69 -3.68 -13.26 5.05
CA VAL A 69 -3.51 -12.16 4.09
C VAL A 69 -3.40 -10.82 4.81
N LEU A 70 -2.82 -9.82 4.15
CA LEU A 70 -2.84 -8.44 4.63
C LEU A 70 -4.19 -7.79 4.32
N LEU A 71 -4.87 -7.30 5.35
CA LEU A 71 -6.11 -6.54 5.25
C LEU A 71 -5.96 -5.20 5.98
N GLY A 72 -6.08 -4.12 5.22
CA GLY A 72 -6.23 -2.75 5.70
C GLY A 72 -7.68 -2.46 6.09
N VAL A 73 -7.85 -1.88 7.27
CA VAL A 73 -9.14 -1.41 7.79
C VAL A 73 -9.00 0.07 8.12
N GLU A 74 -9.75 0.91 7.41
CA GLU A 74 -9.76 2.35 7.66
C GLU A 74 -10.51 2.68 8.96
N PHE A 75 -10.01 3.65 9.71
CA PHE A 75 -10.65 4.15 10.92
C PHE A 75 -10.40 5.65 11.13
N PRO A 76 -11.37 6.40 11.67
CA PRO A 76 -11.20 7.83 11.89
C PRO A 76 -10.21 8.10 13.03
N ILE A 77 -9.24 8.98 12.80
CA ILE A 77 -8.37 9.56 13.84
C ILE A 77 -8.98 10.87 14.34
N THR A 78 -9.35 11.74 13.41
CA THR A 78 -10.08 12.98 13.67
C THR A 78 -11.42 12.96 12.91
N ASN A 79 -12.18 14.06 12.98
CA ASN A 79 -13.39 14.22 12.16
C ASN A 79 -13.08 14.42 10.67
N THR A 80 -11.82 14.73 10.32
CA THR A 80 -11.40 15.09 8.96
C THR A 80 -10.32 14.17 8.39
N THR A 81 -9.73 13.30 9.21
CA THR A 81 -8.64 12.40 8.82
C THR A 81 -8.90 10.96 9.26
N GLN A 82 -8.40 10.03 8.46
CA GLN A 82 -8.48 8.59 8.71
C GLN A 82 -7.07 7.99 8.72
N ALA A 83 -6.92 6.90 9.45
CA ALA A 83 -5.75 6.03 9.39
C ALA A 83 -6.18 4.66 8.83
N CYS A 84 -5.23 3.91 8.27
CA CYS A 84 -5.46 2.55 7.82
C CYS A 84 -4.70 1.58 8.73
N TRP A 85 -5.41 0.67 9.38
CA TRP A 85 -4.81 -0.41 10.16
C TRP A 85 -4.66 -1.66 9.29
N THR A 86 -3.44 -1.97 8.89
CA THR A 86 -3.11 -3.18 8.12
C THR A 86 -2.73 -4.30 9.07
N LYS A 87 -3.45 -5.42 9.00
CA LYS A 87 -3.26 -6.60 9.85
C LYS A 87 -3.34 -7.89 9.07
N LEU A 88 -2.82 -8.96 9.68
CA LEU A 88 -2.99 -10.31 9.17
C LEU A 88 -4.34 -10.88 9.57
N VAL A 89 -5.08 -11.41 8.58
CA VAL A 89 -6.33 -12.15 8.79
C VAL A 89 -6.30 -13.47 8.03
N PRO A 90 -6.95 -14.54 8.51
CA PRO A 90 -7.17 -15.75 7.72
C PRO A 90 -7.78 -15.44 6.35
N ALA A 91 -7.30 -16.09 5.30
CA ALA A 91 -7.76 -15.85 3.94
C ALA A 91 -9.26 -16.13 3.76
N GLU A 92 -9.83 -17.06 4.53
CA GLU A 92 -11.28 -17.32 4.54
C GLU A 92 -12.12 -16.12 4.99
N GLU A 93 -11.58 -15.22 5.82
CA GLU A 93 -12.30 -14.03 6.28
C GLU A 93 -12.58 -13.05 5.15
N LEU A 94 -11.76 -13.05 4.08
CA LEU A 94 -12.00 -12.23 2.90
C LEU A 94 -13.31 -12.59 2.20
N MET A 95 -13.79 -13.83 2.34
CA MET A 95 -15.03 -14.29 1.70
C MET A 95 -16.28 -13.76 2.41
N ALA A 96 -16.15 -13.33 3.67
CA ALA A 96 -17.25 -12.86 4.49
C ALA A 96 -17.42 -11.32 4.47
N LYS A 97 -16.52 -10.58 3.81
CA LYS A 97 -16.45 -9.12 3.86
C LYS A 97 -16.37 -8.52 2.45
N PRO A 98 -16.94 -7.32 2.23
CA PRO A 98 -16.59 -6.55 1.05
C PRO A 98 -15.12 -6.15 1.17
N VAL A 99 -14.32 -6.57 0.20
CA VAL A 99 -12.89 -6.25 0.13
C VAL A 99 -12.50 -5.99 -1.32
N TYR A 100 -11.45 -5.19 -1.50
CA TYR A 100 -10.83 -4.95 -2.80
C TYR A 100 -9.31 -5.02 -2.69
N GLY A 101 -8.64 -5.29 -3.81
CA GLY A 101 -7.19 -5.24 -3.86
C GLY A 101 -6.71 -3.80 -3.85
N HIS A 102 -5.75 -3.50 -2.98
CA HIS A 102 -5.17 -2.17 -2.84
C HIS A 102 -3.74 -2.14 -3.39
N VAL A 103 -2.93 -3.16 -3.10
CA VAL A 103 -1.57 -3.29 -3.62
C VAL A 103 -1.47 -4.58 -4.43
N PHE A 104 -0.82 -4.52 -5.59
CA PHE A 104 -0.70 -5.63 -6.53
C PHE A 104 0.75 -5.90 -6.91
N ARG A 105 1.16 -7.15 -6.73
CA ARG A 105 2.47 -7.63 -7.12
C ARG A 105 2.43 -8.21 -8.53
N LEU A 106 3.48 -7.94 -9.31
CA LEU A 106 3.69 -8.60 -10.60
C LEU A 106 4.24 -10.03 -10.43
N GLN A 107 3.62 -10.99 -11.11
CA GLN A 107 4.11 -12.36 -11.21
C GLN A 107 5.07 -12.55 -12.39
N SER A 108 5.77 -13.68 -12.41
CA SER A 108 6.73 -14.04 -13.46
C SER A 108 6.11 -14.10 -14.85
N GLU A 109 4.84 -14.44 -14.92
CA GLU A 109 4.02 -14.62 -16.12
C GLU A 109 3.37 -13.31 -16.61
N GLY A 110 3.68 -12.17 -15.97
CA GLY A 110 3.16 -10.86 -16.38
C GLY A 110 1.82 -10.47 -15.77
N THR A 111 1.22 -11.33 -14.93
CA THR A 111 -0.06 -11.03 -14.26
C THR A 111 0.14 -10.31 -12.93
N PHE A 112 -0.70 -9.31 -12.64
CA PHE A 112 -0.76 -8.66 -11.33
C PHE A 112 -1.69 -9.42 -10.39
N VAL A 113 -1.23 -9.71 -9.18
CA VAL A 113 -2.01 -10.38 -8.14
C VAL A 113 -2.04 -9.56 -6.87
N THR A 114 -3.15 -9.62 -6.14
CA THR A 114 -3.31 -8.85 -4.91
C THR A 114 -2.30 -9.28 -3.86
N TYR A 115 -1.55 -8.28 -3.39
CA TYR A 115 -0.57 -8.34 -2.32
C TYR A 115 -1.20 -7.92 -0.98
N GLY A 116 -1.97 -6.84 -0.99
CA GLY A 116 -2.70 -6.32 0.16
C GLY A 116 -4.13 -5.92 -0.22
N PHE A 117 -5.07 -6.22 0.67
CA PHE A 117 -6.49 -5.91 0.52
C PHE A 117 -6.89 -4.77 1.44
N HIS A 118 -7.92 -4.02 1.07
CA HIS A 118 -8.63 -3.11 1.96
C HIS A 118 -10.08 -3.57 2.14
N GLU A 119 -10.63 -3.34 3.34
CA GLU A 119 -12.05 -3.54 3.63
C GLU A 119 -12.91 -2.43 2.99
N GLY A 120 -14.08 -2.81 2.47
CA GLY A 120 -15.03 -1.91 1.82
C GLY A 120 -15.20 -2.14 0.32
N GLU A 121 -15.81 -1.16 -0.35
CA GLU A 121 -15.94 -1.12 -1.80
C GLU A 121 -14.90 -0.16 -2.38
N ALA A 122 -14.20 -0.59 -3.45
CA ALA A 122 -13.29 0.29 -4.16
C ALA A 122 -14.09 1.37 -4.89
N ALA A 123 -13.79 2.65 -4.63
CA ALA A 123 -14.21 3.74 -5.51
C ALA A 123 -13.32 3.79 -6.77
N PHE A 124 -13.23 2.68 -7.51
CA PHE A 124 -12.37 2.57 -8.68
C PHE A 124 -12.88 3.48 -9.81
N LYS A 125 -12.07 4.48 -10.19
CA LYS A 125 -12.39 5.45 -11.24
C LYS A 125 -11.66 5.17 -12.56
N GLY A 126 -11.04 3.99 -12.70
CA GLY A 126 -10.20 3.65 -13.85
C GLY A 126 -10.94 2.96 -15.00
N GLU A 127 -12.21 3.29 -15.24
CA GLU A 127 -13.02 2.69 -16.32
C GLU A 127 -12.39 2.83 -17.71
N ASN A 128 -11.49 3.81 -17.89
CA ASN A 128 -10.79 4.08 -19.15
C ASN A 128 -9.37 3.47 -19.22
N ILE A 129 -8.91 2.77 -18.18
CA ILE A 129 -7.59 2.12 -18.18
C ILE A 129 -7.70 0.77 -18.88
N GLY A 130 -7.18 0.72 -20.11
CA GLY A 130 -7.16 -0.50 -20.91
C GLY A 130 -6.06 -1.50 -20.49
N PRO A 131 -6.12 -2.74 -21.00
CA PRO A 131 -5.12 -3.77 -20.72
C PRO A 131 -3.69 -3.37 -21.12
N ALA A 132 -3.54 -2.52 -22.15
CA ALA A 132 -2.26 -2.03 -22.64
C ALA A 132 -1.40 -1.34 -21.56
N PHE A 133 -2.02 -0.69 -20.57
CA PHE A 133 -1.29 -0.11 -19.43
C PHE A 133 -0.60 -1.19 -18.61
N PHE A 134 -1.34 -2.24 -18.25
CA PHE A 134 -0.83 -3.31 -17.41
C PHE A 134 0.23 -4.13 -18.13
N GLU A 135 0.04 -4.38 -19.42
CA GLU A 135 1.03 -5.06 -20.28
C GLU A 135 2.33 -4.25 -20.36
N GLU A 136 2.25 -2.96 -20.72
CA GLU A 136 3.45 -2.13 -20.82
C GLU A 136 4.17 -1.97 -19.48
N PHE A 137 3.41 -1.76 -18.39
CA PHE A 137 3.99 -1.63 -17.06
C PHE A 137 4.64 -2.93 -16.60
N ALA A 138 4.00 -4.09 -16.84
CA ALA A 138 4.58 -5.40 -16.54
C ALA A 138 5.90 -5.62 -17.30
N ASP A 139 5.89 -5.37 -18.61
CA ASP A 139 7.08 -5.49 -19.47
C ASP A 139 8.20 -4.55 -19.02
N PHE A 140 7.86 -3.33 -18.59
CA PHE A 140 8.84 -2.39 -18.06
C PHE A 140 9.46 -2.91 -16.76
N LEU A 141 8.64 -3.40 -15.82
CA LEU A 141 9.14 -3.93 -14.54
C LEU A 141 10.03 -5.16 -14.74
N HIS A 142 9.70 -6.07 -15.67
CA HIS A 142 10.54 -7.22 -15.98
C HIS A 142 11.87 -6.80 -16.62
N ARG A 143 11.83 -5.96 -17.65
CA ARG A 143 13.04 -5.51 -18.38
C ARG A 143 14.05 -4.79 -17.48
N ASN A 144 13.55 -4.07 -16.47
CA ASN A 144 14.39 -3.32 -15.54
C ASN A 144 14.66 -4.05 -14.22
N SER A 145 14.28 -5.34 -14.10
CA SER A 145 14.44 -6.14 -12.87
C SER A 145 13.76 -5.55 -11.62
N LEU A 146 12.66 -4.81 -11.82
CA LEU A 146 11.89 -4.15 -10.76
C LEU A 146 10.71 -4.96 -10.26
N ALA A 147 10.34 -6.07 -10.91
CA ALA A 147 9.16 -6.87 -10.55
C ALA A 147 9.21 -7.51 -9.14
N GLY A 148 10.41 -7.65 -8.56
CA GLY A 148 10.60 -8.08 -7.18
C GLY A 148 10.60 -6.92 -6.16
N LEU A 149 10.71 -5.67 -6.64
CA LEU A 149 10.87 -4.47 -5.84
C LEU A 149 9.61 -3.60 -5.83
N LEU A 150 8.91 -3.48 -6.97
CA LEU A 150 7.77 -2.60 -7.14
C LEU A 150 6.45 -3.36 -7.28
N ALA A 151 5.44 -2.81 -6.65
CA ALA A 151 4.03 -3.14 -6.79
C ALA A 151 3.28 -1.97 -7.45
N LEU A 152 2.13 -2.30 -8.06
CA LEU A 152 1.11 -1.33 -8.44
C LEU A 152 0.23 -1.07 -7.22
N GLU A 153 -0.09 0.19 -6.94
CA GLU A 153 -0.96 0.60 -5.83
C GLU A 153 -2.19 1.31 -6.37
N LEU A 154 -3.39 0.94 -5.90
CA LEU A 154 -4.62 1.66 -6.19
C LEU A 154 -4.77 2.83 -5.22
N LEU A 155 -4.82 4.05 -5.74
CA LEU A 155 -4.91 5.27 -4.93
C LEU A 155 -6.35 5.55 -4.50
N ASN A 156 -6.55 5.74 -3.20
CA ASN A 156 -7.85 6.04 -2.61
C ASN A 156 -8.02 7.53 -2.28
N GLY A 157 -7.93 8.37 -3.31
CA GLY A 157 -8.18 9.80 -3.20
C GLY A 157 -6.92 10.67 -3.32
N PRO A 158 -7.03 11.96 -3.00
CA PRO A 158 -5.96 12.93 -3.18
C PRO A 158 -4.67 12.53 -2.44
N GLN A 159 -3.56 12.53 -3.17
CA GLN A 159 -2.21 12.29 -2.63
C GLN A 159 -1.51 13.63 -2.42
N ASP A 160 -2.13 14.51 -1.63
CA ASP A 160 -1.65 15.86 -1.30
C ASP A 160 -0.94 15.93 0.06
N HIS A 161 -0.85 14.81 0.75
CA HIS A 161 -0.24 14.68 2.07
C HIS A 161 0.72 13.50 2.11
N ILE A 162 1.65 13.55 3.07
CA ILE A 162 2.52 12.41 3.39
C ILE A 162 1.80 11.50 4.37
N GLN A 163 1.80 10.21 4.05
CA GLN A 163 1.34 9.15 4.92
C GLN A 163 2.54 8.48 5.60
N LYS A 164 2.45 8.26 6.91
CA LYS A 164 3.48 7.62 7.73
C LYS A 164 3.02 6.23 8.15
N GLU A 165 3.72 5.21 7.67
CA GLU A 165 3.52 3.83 8.09
C GLU A 165 4.35 3.52 9.32
N LEU A 166 3.68 3.03 10.36
CA LEU A 166 4.28 2.61 11.63
C LEU A 166 3.96 1.15 11.90
N GLN A 167 4.98 0.36 12.20
CA GLN A 167 4.76 -0.98 12.74
C GLN A 167 4.18 -0.91 14.16
N VAL A 168 3.00 -1.49 14.33
CA VAL A 168 2.36 -1.66 15.63
C VAL A 168 2.43 -3.13 16.01
N GLY A 169 3.24 -3.42 17.02
CA GLY A 169 3.46 -4.79 17.51
C GLY A 169 3.98 -5.78 16.46
N PRO A 170 3.71 -7.09 16.62
CA PRO A 170 4.40 -8.10 15.84
C PRO A 170 3.80 -8.40 14.47
N GLN A 171 2.56 -7.98 14.19
CA GLN A 171 1.77 -8.49 13.04
C GLN A 171 0.86 -7.43 12.40
N ALA A 172 1.14 -6.15 12.60
CA ALA A 172 0.36 -5.08 12.01
C ALA A 172 1.17 -3.80 11.78
N THR A 173 0.68 -2.99 10.85
CA THR A 173 1.09 -1.59 10.66
C THR A 173 -0.11 -0.68 10.73
N VAL A 174 0.13 0.60 11.03
CA VAL A 174 -0.86 1.65 10.86
C VAL A 174 -0.27 2.74 9.99
N LEU A 175 -1.01 3.10 8.96
CA LEU A 175 -0.72 4.20 8.05
C LEU A 175 -1.50 5.44 8.52
N PHE A 176 -0.80 6.52 8.85
CA PHE A 176 -1.38 7.77 9.34
C PHE A 176 -1.13 8.93 8.39
N HIS A 177 -1.97 9.95 8.42
CA HIS A 177 -1.58 11.26 7.90
C HIS A 177 -0.45 11.84 8.77
N GLU A 178 0.56 12.49 8.17
CA GLU A 178 1.74 12.98 8.91
C GLU A 178 1.42 13.94 10.07
N ASN A 179 0.39 14.77 9.91
CA ASN A 179 -0.11 15.71 10.91
C ASN A 179 -0.84 15.05 12.08
N ASP A 180 -1.23 13.78 11.97
CA ASP A 180 -1.94 13.05 13.02
C ASP A 180 -1.00 12.35 14.00
N VAL A 181 0.30 12.33 13.71
CA VAL A 181 1.30 11.60 14.49
C VAL A 181 2.33 12.51 15.17
N ILE A 182 2.63 12.20 16.43
CA ILE A 182 3.55 12.93 17.29
C ILE A 182 4.79 12.07 17.53
N GLY A 183 5.99 12.67 17.46
CA GLY A 183 7.22 12.00 17.91
C GLY A 183 7.80 10.93 16.97
N LEU A 184 7.38 10.87 15.71
CA LEU A 184 8.00 10.02 14.68
C LEU A 184 9.08 10.81 13.92
N SER A 185 10.26 10.95 14.54
CA SER A 185 11.49 11.55 13.96
C SER A 185 12.75 10.89 14.56
N PRO A 186 13.86 10.67 13.82
CA PRO A 186 14.09 10.92 12.39
C PRO A 186 14.72 9.70 11.66
N SER A 187 13.92 8.96 10.90
CA SER A 187 14.34 8.21 9.70
C SER A 187 13.06 7.84 8.96
N THR A 188 12.86 8.35 7.74
CA THR A 188 11.68 8.02 6.94
C THR A 188 12.15 7.50 5.58
N ILE A 189 11.80 6.26 5.25
CA ILE A 189 12.09 5.66 3.94
C ILE A 189 10.84 5.77 3.10
N THR A 190 10.92 6.39 1.92
CA THR A 190 9.78 6.43 0.99
C THR A 190 9.49 5.02 0.48
N THR A 191 8.26 4.55 0.71
CA THR A 191 7.78 3.23 0.28
C THR A 191 6.66 3.33 -0.75
N GLY A 192 6.04 4.49 -0.96
CA GLY A 192 4.99 4.67 -1.97
C GLY A 192 5.13 5.99 -2.73
N TRP A 193 4.82 5.96 -4.02
CA TRP A 193 4.87 7.13 -4.90
C TRP A 193 3.59 7.27 -5.73
N SER A 194 3.21 8.52 -5.96
CA SER A 194 2.15 8.89 -6.89
C SER A 194 2.69 9.84 -7.96
N PHE A 195 2.03 9.84 -9.11
CA PHE A 195 2.42 10.64 -10.27
C PHE A 195 1.39 11.73 -10.54
N LYS A 196 1.87 12.94 -10.87
CA LYS A 196 1.02 14.06 -11.28
C LYS A 196 1.68 14.79 -12.44
N VAL A 197 0.85 15.22 -13.39
CA VAL A 197 1.28 16.12 -14.47
C VAL A 197 1.03 17.55 -13.99
N GLY A 198 2.08 18.37 -13.95
CA GLY A 198 1.99 19.80 -13.66
C GLY A 198 1.35 20.57 -14.82
N ASP A 199 0.98 21.83 -14.56
CA ASP A 199 0.41 22.73 -15.59
C ASP A 199 1.41 23.02 -16.73
N ASP A 200 2.70 22.82 -16.47
CA ASP A 200 3.82 22.90 -17.42
C ASP A 200 4.04 21.59 -18.22
N GLY A 201 3.22 20.56 -17.97
CA GLY A 201 3.37 19.24 -18.58
C GLY A 201 4.46 18.38 -17.93
N ILE A 202 5.14 18.85 -16.90
CA ILE A 202 6.20 18.10 -16.20
C ILE A 202 5.56 17.01 -15.33
N ILE A 203 6.10 15.80 -15.44
CA ILE A 203 5.69 14.68 -14.60
C ILE A 203 6.41 14.80 -13.26
N SER A 204 5.65 15.13 -12.22
CA SER A 204 6.15 15.08 -10.84
C SER A 204 5.88 13.70 -10.24
N CYS A 205 6.94 13.05 -9.77
CA CYS A 205 6.86 11.90 -8.88
C CYS A 205 6.93 12.41 -7.44
N LYS A 206 5.93 12.09 -6.62
CA LYS A 206 5.90 12.47 -5.20
C LYS A 206 5.84 11.22 -4.34
N GLY A 207 6.79 11.09 -3.42
CA GLY A 207 6.67 10.16 -2.30
C GLY A 207 5.42 10.49 -1.50
N GLY A 208 4.49 9.55 -1.42
CA GLY A 208 3.22 9.68 -0.70
C GLY A 208 3.20 8.89 0.59
N THR A 209 3.97 7.80 0.65
CA THR A 209 4.04 6.91 1.82
C THR A 209 5.47 6.76 2.28
N VAL A 210 5.70 6.94 3.57
CA VAL A 210 7.00 6.76 4.22
C VAL A 210 6.91 5.79 5.38
N TYR A 211 7.89 4.90 5.50
CA TYR A 211 8.06 3.99 6.62
C TYR A 211 8.88 4.65 7.74
N SER A 212 8.42 4.56 8.97
CA SER A 212 9.14 4.99 10.18
C SER A 212 9.56 3.78 11.04
N PRO A 213 10.84 3.64 11.39
CA PRO A 213 11.31 2.55 12.25
C PRO A 213 10.66 2.59 13.64
N LYS A 214 10.58 1.43 14.29
CA LYS A 214 9.91 1.19 15.58
C LYS A 214 10.18 2.26 16.65
N ASN A 215 9.11 2.93 17.10
CA ASN A 215 9.05 3.60 18.41
C ASN A 215 8.62 2.60 19.49
N ASN A 216 9.43 1.56 19.80
CA ASN A 216 9.21 0.58 20.87
C ASN A 216 7.72 0.26 21.18
N THR A 217 6.89 0.03 20.14
CA THR A 217 5.41 0.03 20.22
C THR A 217 4.83 -1.25 20.83
N HIS A 218 5.62 -1.97 21.61
CA HIS A 218 5.24 -3.23 22.23
C HIS A 218 4.05 -3.07 23.20
N GLY A 219 3.84 -1.88 23.79
CA GLY A 219 2.68 -1.57 24.63
C GLY A 219 1.36 -1.45 23.88
N VAL A 220 1.37 -1.39 22.53
CA VAL A 220 0.13 -1.35 21.74
C VAL A 220 -0.63 -2.66 21.80
N PHE A 221 0.03 -3.78 22.14
CA PHE A 221 -0.58 -5.10 22.26
C PHE A 221 -0.61 -5.54 23.72
N VAL A 222 -1.82 -5.73 24.26
CA VAL A 222 -2.02 -6.41 25.54
C VAL A 222 -2.15 -7.92 25.25
N ASP A 223 -1.17 -8.70 25.71
CA ASP A 223 -1.17 -10.18 25.68
C ASP A 223 -1.47 -10.84 24.32
N GLY A 224 -1.05 -10.24 23.20
CA GLY A 224 -1.19 -10.84 21.86
C GLY A 224 -2.63 -11.04 21.38
N LYS A 225 -3.62 -10.39 22.02
CA LYS A 225 -5.03 -10.48 21.62
C LYS A 225 -5.36 -9.52 20.47
N PRO A 226 -6.29 -9.87 19.57
CA PRO A 226 -6.72 -8.97 18.49
C PRO A 226 -7.36 -7.72 19.10
N LEU A 227 -6.79 -6.55 18.78
CA LEU A 227 -7.32 -5.27 19.22
C LEU A 227 -8.61 -4.95 18.43
N THR A 228 -9.57 -4.32 19.10
CA THR A 228 -10.59 -3.55 18.38
C THR A 228 -9.96 -2.23 17.90
N VAL A 229 -10.57 -1.55 16.94
CA VAL A 229 -10.14 -0.20 16.52
C VAL A 229 -10.05 0.74 17.73
N GLU A 230 -11.00 0.67 18.66
CA GLU A 230 -11.01 1.52 19.85
C GLU A 230 -9.88 1.17 20.83
N SER A 231 -9.55 -0.11 20.98
CA SER A 231 -8.40 -0.54 21.77
C SER A 231 -7.07 -0.09 21.15
N LEU A 232 -6.94 -0.17 19.81
CA LEU A 232 -5.77 0.33 19.08
C LEU A 232 -5.61 1.85 19.28
N LYS A 233 -6.68 2.63 19.10
CA LYS A 233 -6.64 4.09 19.34
C LYS A 233 -6.20 4.41 20.77
N LYS A 234 -6.75 3.72 21.76
CA LYS A 234 -6.37 3.92 23.16
C LYS A 234 -4.88 3.68 23.36
N ALA A 235 -4.36 2.57 22.85
CA ALA A 235 -2.95 2.25 22.94
C ALA A 235 -2.05 3.30 22.25
N LEU A 236 -2.42 3.75 21.05
CA LEU A 236 -1.67 4.79 20.32
C LEU A 236 -1.61 6.11 21.11
N ARG A 237 -2.67 6.47 21.85
CA ARG A 237 -2.68 7.64 22.75
C ARG A 237 -1.82 7.43 23.99
N ASP A 238 -1.90 6.25 24.61
CA ASP A 238 -1.11 5.92 25.80
C ASP A 238 0.41 6.00 25.48
N GLU A 239 0.81 5.60 24.26
CA GLU A 239 2.17 5.71 23.73
C GLU A 239 2.52 7.10 23.16
N LYS A 240 1.59 8.06 23.23
CA LYS A 240 1.74 9.45 22.72
C LYS A 240 2.12 9.52 21.24
N ILE A 241 1.65 8.55 20.45
CA ILE A 241 1.82 8.52 18.98
C ILE A 241 0.76 9.41 18.32
N ILE A 242 -0.45 9.43 18.88
CA ILE A 242 -1.55 10.32 18.46
C ILE A 242 -2.09 11.09 19.69
N ALA A 243 -2.86 12.15 19.43
CA ALA A 243 -3.50 12.96 20.47
C ALA A 243 -4.67 12.26 21.20
#